data_AF-A0A011NCW9-F1
#
_entry.id   AF-A0A011NCW9-F1
#
_cell.length_a   1.000
_cell.length_b   1.000
_cell.length_c   1.000
_cell.angle_alpha   90.00
_cell.angle_beta   90.00
_cell.angle_gamma   90.00
#
_symmetry.space_group_name_H-M   'P 1'
#
loop_
_entity.id
_entity.type
_entity.pdbx_description
1 polymer ?
#
loop_
_entity_poly.entity_id
_entity_poly.type
_entity_poly.pdbx_seq_one_letter_code
_entity_poly.pdbx_strand_id
1 'polypeptide(L)' 'MIEWNQFIVIDSDIRGGKPCIKGTRITVYDVLEYMAGGMSEPEILADFPSLKPEHLRAVLAFAAQRERRLVMAMPHETAA' A
#
# COMPACT_ATOMS: atom_id res chain seq x y z
N MET A 1 -3.95 -6.66 -14.18
CA MET A 1 -3.86 -6.07 -12.83
C MET A 1 -2.41 -6.21 -12.39
N ILE A 2 -1.78 -5.21 -11.77
CA ILE A 2 -0.36 -5.31 -11.38
C ILE A 2 -0.21 -6.26 -10.19
N GLU A 3 0.82 -7.09 -10.21
CA GLU A 3 1.18 -7.96 -9.09
C GLU A 3 1.92 -7.14 -8.02
N TRP A 4 1.19 -6.69 -6.99
CA TRP A 4 1.76 -5.81 -5.96
C TRP A 4 2.95 -6.43 -5.22
N ASN A 5 3.03 -7.76 -5.14
CA ASN A 5 4.08 -8.50 -4.43
C ASN A 5 5.48 -8.32 -5.06
N GLN A 6 5.56 -7.83 -6.30
CA GLN A 6 6.84 -7.50 -6.93
C GLN A 6 7.46 -6.22 -6.35
N PHE A 7 6.62 -5.34 -5.79
CA PHE A 7 6.97 -3.99 -5.37
C PHE A 7 6.76 -3.72 -3.89
N ILE A 8 5.91 -4.50 -3.21
CA ILE A 8 5.67 -4.38 -1.76
C ILE A 8 6.24 -5.60 -1.05
N VAL A 9 7.02 -5.36 -0.01
CA VAL A 9 7.61 -6.36 0.87
C VAL A 9 7.03 -6.23 2.28
N ILE A 10 6.85 -7.36 2.96
CA ILE A 10 6.48 -7.44 4.38
C ILE A 10 7.63 -8.17 5.06
N ASP A 11 8.40 -7.45 5.87
CA ASP A 11 9.60 -7.95 6.53
C ASP A 11 9.61 -7.47 7.98
N SER A 12 9.74 -8.40 8.93
CA SER A 12 9.73 -8.09 10.36
C SER A 12 10.83 -7.11 10.77
N ASP A 13 11.96 -7.12 10.06
CA ASP A 13 13.11 -6.27 10.35
C ASP A 13 12.93 -4.84 9.77
N ILE A 14 11.94 -4.66 8.90
CA ILE A 14 11.63 -3.37 8.26
C ILE A 14 10.34 -2.80 8.85
N ARG A 15 10.46 -1.68 9.60
CA ARG A 15 9.31 -0.96 10.19
C ARG A 15 8.38 -1.87 11.02
N GLY A 16 8.89 -2.96 11.56
CA GLY A 16 8.13 -3.92 12.38
C GLY A 16 7.11 -4.73 11.59
N GLY A 17 7.44 -5.17 10.37
CA GLY A 17 6.53 -6.00 9.56
C GLY A 17 5.44 -5.22 8.84
N LYS A 18 5.54 -3.89 8.78
CA LYS A 18 4.60 -3.09 8.00
C LYS A 18 4.87 -3.28 6.50
N PRO A 19 3.84 -3.38 5.64
CA PRO A 19 4.03 -3.44 4.19
C PRO A 19 4.78 -2.20 3.70
N CYS A 20 5.95 -2.40 3.10
CA CYS A 20 6.85 -1.35 2.61
C CYS A 20 7.12 -1.52 1.13
N ILE A 21 7.37 -0.40 0.44
CA ILE A 21 7.84 -0.43 -0.94
C ILE A 21 9.27 -0.99 -0.95
N LYS A 22 9.52 -1.99 -1.80
CA LYS A 22 10.76 -2.75 -1.88
C LYS A 22 11.96 -1.82 -2.12
N GLY A 23 13.00 -2.00 -1.32
CA GLY A 23 14.20 -1.16 -1.38
C GLY A 23 14.06 0.19 -0.67
N THR A 24 12.96 0.42 0.04
CA THR A 24 12.73 1.66 0.80
C THR A 24 12.24 1.35 2.21
N ARG A 25 12.14 2.38 3.05
CA ARG A 25 11.43 2.34 4.35
C ARG A 25 10.09 3.08 4.30
N ILE A 26 9.57 3.32 3.10
CA ILE A 26 8.27 3.97 2.87
C ILE A 26 7.20 2.89 2.89
N THR A 27 6.25 3.03 3.81
CA THR A 27 5.16 2.08 3.99
C THR A 27 4.03 2.35 3.00
N VAL A 28 3.20 1.32 2.77
CA VAL A 28 1.92 1.49 2.06
C VAL A 28 1.06 2.57 2.75
N TYR A 29 1.10 2.63 4.09
CA TYR A 29 0.35 3.62 4.87
C TYR A 29 0.82 5.04 4.60
N ASP A 30 2.15 5.27 4.59
CA ASP A 30 2.71 6.60 4.33
C ASP A 30 2.19 7.17 3.00
N VAL A 31 2.24 6.37 1.93
CA VAL A 31 1.76 6.80 0.60
C VAL A 31 0.27 7.08 0.59
N LEU A 32 -0.54 6.24 1.23
CA LEU A 32 -2.00 6.45 1.31
C LEU A 32 -2.34 7.68 2.15
N GLU A 33 -1.60 7.96 3.22
CA GLU A 33 -1.76 9.17 4.03
C GLU A 33 -1.38 10.42 3.26
N TYR A 34 -0.31 10.40 2.45
CA TYR A 34 0.05 11.53 1.57
C TYR A 34 -1.07 11.81 0.55
N MET A 35 -1.58 10.76 -0.10
CA MET A 35 -2.70 10.90 -1.04
C MET A 35 -3.97 11.41 -0.37
N ALA A 36 -4.30 10.90 0.82
CA ALA A 36 -5.44 11.36 1.61
C ALA A 36 -5.28 12.82 2.08
N GLY A 37 -4.03 13.25 2.33
CA GLY A 37 -3.66 14.64 2.61
C GLY A 37 -3.72 15.57 1.41
N GLY A 38 -4.05 15.06 0.22
CA GLY A 38 -4.22 15.84 -1.01
C GLY A 38 -2.98 15.92 -1.90
N MET A 39 -1.90 15.20 -1.57
CA MET A 39 -0.70 15.16 -2.40
C MET A 39 -0.95 14.35 -3.67
N SER A 40 -0.62 14.93 -4.82
CA SER A 40 -0.76 14.28 -6.13
C SER A 40 0.37 13.28 -6.38
N GLU A 41 0.14 12.30 -7.29
CA GLU A 41 1.18 11.33 -7.65
C GLU A 41 2.50 11.99 -8.13
N PRO A 42 2.49 13.03 -8.98
CA PRO A 42 3.71 13.71 -9.38
C PRO A 42 4.48 14.35 -8.22
N GLU A 43 3.77 14.93 -7.24
CA GLU A 43 4.39 15.52 -6.05
C GLU A 43 5.05 14.44 -5.18
N ILE A 44 4.36 13.32 -4.94
CA ILE A 44 4.92 12.17 -4.22
C ILE A 44 6.18 11.65 -4.91
N LEU A 45 6.16 11.53 -6.24
CA LEU A 45 7.33 11.04 -7.01
C LEU A 45 8.48 12.06 -7.01
N ALA A 46 8.20 13.35 -6.94
CA ALA A 46 9.21 14.40 -6.85
C ALA A 46 9.90 14.40 -5.46
N ASP A 47 9.12 14.25 -4.39
CA ASP A 47 9.63 14.24 -3.01
C ASP A 47 10.35 12.93 -2.65
N PHE A 48 9.97 11.83 -3.31
CA PHE A 48 10.57 10.51 -3.10
C PHE A 48 11.11 9.93 -4.41
N PRO A 49 12.31 10.34 -4.89
CA PRO A 49 12.88 9.89 -6.17
C PRO A 49 13.19 8.39 -6.26
N SER A 50 13.19 7.67 -5.14
CA SER A 50 13.27 6.21 -5.11
C SER A 50 11.97 5.52 -5.54
N LEU A 51 10.86 6.28 -5.56
CA LEU A 51 9.57 5.80 -6.00
C LEU A 51 9.41 5.93 -7.52
N LYS A 52 8.54 5.08 -8.05
CA LYS A 52 8.19 5.01 -9.46
C LYS A 52 6.68 4.89 -9.57
N PRO A 53 6.05 5.26 -10.70
CA PRO A 53 4.62 5.11 -10.90
C PRO A 53 4.11 3.68 -10.62
N GLU A 54 4.91 2.66 -10.92
CA GLU A 54 4.59 1.25 -10.63
C GLU A 54 4.44 0.99 -9.14
N HIS A 55 5.23 1.66 -8.29
CA HIS A 55 5.13 1.53 -6.84
C HIS A 55 3.79 2.08 -6.33
N LEU A 56 3.34 3.24 -6.82
CA LEU A 56 2.06 3.84 -6.41
C LEU A 56 0.88 2.94 -6.84
N ARG A 57 0.92 2.41 -8.06
CA ARG A 57 -0.06 1.42 -8.53
C ARG A 57 -0.06 0.15 -7.68
N ALA A 58 1.11 -0.33 -7.26
CA ALA A 58 1.23 -1.49 -6.37
C ALA A 58 0.69 -1.21 -4.96
N VAL A 59 0.89 0.00 -4.42
CA VAL A 59 0.29 0.45 -3.14
C VAL A 59 -1.22 0.35 -3.21
N LEU A 60 -1.85 0.91 -4.26
CA LEU A 60 -3.29 0.86 -4.45
C LEU A 60 -3.81 -0.58 -4.63
N ALA A 61 -3.12 -1.40 -5.42
CA ALA A 61 -3.47 -2.80 -5.63
C ALA A 61 -3.38 -3.62 -4.32
N PHE A 62 -2.34 -3.41 -3.51
CA PHE A 62 -2.21 -4.01 -2.19
C PHE A 62 -3.36 -3.60 -1.27
N ALA A 63 -3.68 -2.31 -1.21
CA ALA A 63 -4.75 -1.77 -0.38
C ALA A 63 -6.11 -2.38 -0.76
N ALA A 64 -6.44 -2.39 -2.05
CA ALA A 64 -7.69 -2.97 -2.55
C ALA A 64 -7.82 -4.46 -2.24
N GLN A 65 -6.74 -5.23 -2.41
CA GLN A 65 -6.75 -6.66 -2.07
C GLN A 65 -6.85 -6.90 -0.56
N ARG A 66 -6.15 -6.10 0.24
CA ARG A 66 -6.22 -6.19 1.71
C ARG A 66 -7.63 -5.88 2.20
N GLU A 67 -8.26 -4.84 1.66
CA GLU A 67 -9.63 -4.51 2.05
C GLU A 67 -10.63 -5.62 1.65
N ARG A 68 -10.57 -6.10 0.40
CA ARG A 68 -11.43 -7.23 -0.01
C ARG A 68 -11.32 -8.43 0.95
N ARG A 69 -10.12 -8.75 1.42
CA ARG A 69 -9.90 -9.83 2.39
C ARG A 69 -10.55 -9.54 3.75
N LEU A 70 -10.49 -8.30 4.23
CA LEU A 70 -11.11 -7.93 5.51
C LEU A 70 -12.63 -8.11 5.45
N VAL A 71 -13.26 -7.64 4.37
CA VAL A 71 -14.71 -7.83 4.14
C VAL A 71 -15.09 -9.31 4.08
N MET A 72 -14.30 -10.13 3.37
CA MET A 72 -14.56 -11.57 3.24
C MET A 72 -14.28 -12.36 4.54
N ALA A 73 -13.43 -11.85 5.42
CA ALA A 73 -13.07 -12.50 6.68
C ALA A 73 -14.04 -12.17 7.82
N MET A 74 -14.94 -11.18 7.63
CA MET A 74 -15.99 -10.90 8.60
C MET A 74 -17.11 -11.95 8.44
N PRO A 75 -17.44 -12.73 9.49
CA PRO A 75 -18.62 -13.58 9.44
C PRO A 75 -19.83 -12.67 9.18
N HIS A 76 -20.64 -13.03 8.18
CA HIS A 76 -21.92 -12.39 7.99
C HIS A 76 -22.74 -12.58 9.27
N GLU A 77 -22.88 -11.54 10.08
CA GLU A 77 -24.01 -11.45 11.01
C GLU A 77 -25.25 -11.55 10.11
N THR A 78 -25.91 -12.71 10.19
CA THR A 78 -27.17 -12.93 9.50
C THR A 78 -28.15 -11.99 10.16
N ALA A 79 -28.48 -10.89 9.48
CA ALA A 79 -29.54 -9.99 9.91
C ALA A 79 -30.81 -10.84 10.11
N ALA A 80 -31.23 -10.94 11.37
CA ALA A 80 -32.49 -11.55 11.78
C ALA A 80 -33.68 -10.64 11.42
#